data_AF-A0A6A5WQ00-F1
#
_entry.id   AF-A0A6A5WQ00-F1
#
_cell.length_a   1.000
_cell.length_b   1.000
_cell.length_c   1.000
_cell.angle_alpha   90.00
_cell.angle_beta   90.00
_cell.angle_gamma   90.00
#
_symmetry.space_group_name_H-M   'P 1'
#
loop_
_entity.id
_entity.type
_entity.pdbx_description
1 polymer ?
#
loop_
_entity_poly.entity_id
_entity_poly.type
_entity_poly.pdbx_seq_one_letter_code
_entity_poly.pdbx_strand_id
1 'polypeptide(L)'
;MPGTRRQTPSPHNRYTKFWTDRSPMYKRVALVLQMIQYTELLWEMAAKRKGEKVRWRVIVLLEVIKAVCRLLLLRLTNSRPLVSPPLPQREVDPSSLEDSSASADGMDTPPSERAVEAENWSMPRTGLSMPSLPDASDISSYLLSKVLTADDIKPPKALLHRVSGKGELAEALYILRPVIYALAMQHFSGDRKSWRPWLIGLSVEYGARQLAKNDFKERLAGGLRGLTGLEKEELRKRGWGLGWWMMRGAFYENITKSWIHSLTGRLKNKPLLDLVAGVVEDYEFLWDQYYFPTATL
;
A
#
# COMPACT_ATOMS: atom_id res chain seq x y z
N MET A 1 -29.97 8.22 23.66
CA MET A 1 -28.66 8.26 22.99
C MET A 1 -28.63 7.12 21.98
N PRO A 2 -28.93 7.37 20.69
CA PRO A 2 -28.73 6.33 19.68
C PRO A 2 -27.25 5.95 19.69
N GLY A 3 -26.96 4.67 19.90
CA GLY A 3 -25.59 4.19 20.03
C GLY A 3 -24.81 4.54 18.76
N THR A 4 -23.74 5.32 18.91
CA THR A 4 -22.72 5.51 17.86
C THR A 4 -22.41 4.16 17.26
N ARG A 5 -22.75 3.95 15.98
CA ARG A 5 -22.48 2.70 15.26
C ARG A 5 -20.98 2.43 15.37
N ARG A 6 -20.61 1.45 16.19
CA ARG A 6 -19.21 1.05 16.37
C ARG A 6 -18.81 0.32 15.08
N GLN A 7 -18.21 1.05 14.14
CA GLN A 7 -17.74 0.47 12.89
C GLN A 7 -16.68 -0.60 13.19
N THR A 8 -16.75 -1.71 12.47
CA THR A 8 -15.79 -2.81 12.59
C THR A 8 -14.45 -2.38 12.00
N PRO A 9 -13.36 -2.36 12.78
CA PRO A 9 -12.04 -1.99 12.26
C PRO A 9 -11.58 -3.00 11.19
N SER A 10 -10.89 -2.53 10.15
CA SER A 10 -10.41 -3.43 9.09
C SER A 10 -9.51 -4.55 9.64
N PRO A 11 -9.39 -5.70 8.91
CA PRO A 11 -8.49 -6.77 9.29
C PRO A 11 -7.03 -6.30 9.39
N HIS A 12 -6.61 -5.36 8.55
CA HIS A 12 -5.28 -4.75 8.59
C HIS A 12 -5.03 -4.05 9.91
N ASN A 13 -5.94 -3.16 10.33
CA ASN A 13 -5.82 -2.40 11.57
C ASN A 13 -5.93 -3.28 12.82
N ARG A 14 -6.80 -4.30 12.81
CA ARG A 14 -6.86 -5.28 13.89
C ARG A 14 -5.54 -6.01 14.08
N TYR A 15 -4.90 -6.39 12.97
CA TYR A 15 -3.60 -7.06 12.98
C TYR A 15 -2.47 -6.15 13.49
N THR A 16 -2.34 -4.95 12.92
CA THR A 16 -1.25 -4.02 13.27
C THR A 16 -1.40 -3.46 14.69
N LYS A 17 -2.62 -3.17 15.13
CA LYS A 17 -2.92 -2.77 16.51
C LYS A 17 -2.54 -3.86 17.50
N PHE A 18 -2.91 -5.12 17.21
CA PHE A 18 -2.54 -6.26 18.05
C PHE A 18 -1.02 -6.34 18.30
N TRP A 19 -0.19 -6.21 17.26
CA TRP A 19 1.26 -6.29 17.41
C TRP A 19 1.89 -5.05 18.05
N THR A 20 1.32 -3.88 17.77
CA THR A 20 1.73 -2.60 18.37
C THR A 20 1.48 -2.59 19.87
N ASP A 21 0.34 -3.13 20.32
CA ASP A 21 -0.03 -3.21 21.74
C ASP A 21 0.73 -4.35 22.44
N ARG A 22 1.02 -5.45 21.74
CA ARG A 22 1.69 -6.62 22.32
C ARG A 22 3.17 -6.40 22.60
N SER A 23 3.87 -5.60 21.80
CA SER A 23 5.33 -5.45 21.97
C SER A 23 5.83 -4.02 21.68
N PRO A 24 6.52 -3.39 22.65
CA PRO A 24 7.05 -2.04 22.46
C PRO A 24 8.19 -2.02 21.43
N MET A 25 8.93 -3.13 21.30
CA MET A 25 9.99 -3.27 20.29
C MET A 25 9.42 -3.24 18.87
N TYR A 26 8.33 -3.96 18.59
CA TYR A 26 7.65 -3.91 17.28
C TYR A 26 7.23 -2.48 16.96
N LYS A 27 6.59 -1.78 17.92
CA LYS A 27 6.16 -0.39 17.75
C LYS A 27 7.33 0.53 17.40
N ARG A 28 8.45 0.44 18.14
CA ARG A 28 9.65 1.26 17.87
C ARG A 28 10.25 0.97 16.49
N VAL A 29 10.40 -0.31 16.13
CA VAL A 29 10.97 -0.69 14.82
C VAL A 29 10.05 -0.26 13.67
N ALA A 30 8.73 -0.44 13.81
CA ALA A 30 7.76 -0.01 12.81
C ALA A 30 7.74 1.51 12.62
N LEU A 31 7.86 2.29 13.71
CA LEU A 31 8.00 3.74 13.65
C LEU A 31 9.29 4.17 12.95
N VAL A 32 10.42 3.55 13.28
CA VAL A 32 11.71 3.84 12.61
C VAL A 32 11.63 3.53 11.12
N LEU A 33 11.06 2.39 10.75
CA LEU A 33 10.86 2.01 9.35
C LEU A 33 10.01 3.05 8.60
N GLN A 34 8.94 3.53 9.23
CA GLN A 34 8.07 4.55 8.66
C GLN A 34 8.77 5.90 8.51
N MET A 35 9.54 6.32 9.52
CA MET A 35 10.32 7.55 9.48
C MET A 35 11.36 7.52 8.35
N ILE A 36 12.02 6.37 8.14
CA ILE A 36 12.95 6.20 7.04
C ILE A 36 12.23 6.28 5.70
N GLN A 37 11.08 5.61 5.55
CA GLN A 37 10.31 5.64 4.30
C GLN A 37 9.86 7.06 3.92
N TYR A 38 9.50 7.91 4.88
CA TYR A 38 9.13 9.30 4.58
C TYR A 38 10.33 10.23 4.36
N THR A 39 11.51 9.91 4.88
CA THR A 39 12.69 10.78 4.79
C THR A 39 13.70 10.36 3.73
N GLU A 40 13.56 9.19 3.12
CA GLU A 40 14.51 8.63 2.16
C GLU A 40 14.78 9.55 0.96
N LEU A 41 13.75 10.21 0.42
CA LEU A 41 13.89 11.15 -0.68
C LEU A 41 14.72 12.38 -0.28
N LEU A 42 14.51 12.89 0.94
CA LEU A 42 15.27 14.03 1.46
C LEU A 42 16.75 13.66 1.63
N TRP A 43 17.03 12.47 2.15
CA TRP A 43 18.39 11.96 2.27
C TRP A 43 19.06 11.76 0.91
N GLU A 44 18.32 11.29 -0.10
CA GLU A 44 18.82 11.17 -1.46
C GLU A 44 19.14 12.53 -2.08
N MET A 45 18.24 13.51 -1.93
CA MET A 45 18.44 14.89 -2.39
C MET A 45 19.67 15.54 -1.73
N ALA A 46 19.85 15.34 -0.42
CA ALA A 46 21.01 15.83 0.30
C ALA A 46 22.31 15.15 -0.15
N ALA A 47 22.28 13.83 -0.37
CA ALA A 47 23.44 13.06 -0.81
C ALA A 47 23.84 13.39 -2.26
N LYS A 48 22.88 13.68 -3.13
CA LYS A 48 23.10 14.07 -4.52
C LYS A 48 23.97 15.33 -4.64
N ARG A 49 23.83 16.28 -3.71
CA ARG A 49 24.68 17.49 -3.64
C ARG A 49 26.16 17.18 -3.39
N LYS A 50 26.47 16.05 -2.75
CA LYS A 50 27.84 15.62 -2.44
C LYS A 50 28.46 14.70 -3.50
N GLY A 51 27.72 14.39 -4.57
CA GLY A 51 28.19 13.60 -5.71
C GLY A 51 27.56 12.21 -5.83
N GLU A 52 27.66 11.66 -7.04
CA GLU A 52 26.96 10.42 -7.45
C GLU A 52 27.36 9.20 -6.61
N LYS A 53 28.65 9.06 -6.28
CA LYS A 53 29.17 7.96 -5.46
C LYS A 53 28.60 7.97 -4.04
N VAL A 54 28.45 9.17 -3.45
CA VAL A 54 27.87 9.35 -2.11
C VAL A 54 26.38 9.08 -2.16
N ARG A 55 25.67 9.55 -3.20
CA ARG A 55 24.25 9.26 -3.44
C ARG A 55 23.96 7.77 -3.39
N TRP A 56 24.66 6.97 -4.18
CA TRP A 56 24.46 5.51 -4.22
C TRP A 56 24.81 4.82 -2.90
N ARG A 57 25.85 5.28 -2.19
CA ARG A 57 26.18 4.75 -0.86
C ARG A 57 25.06 4.99 0.15
N VAL A 58 24.45 6.19 0.14
CA VAL A 58 23.32 6.53 1.01
C VAL A 58 22.08 5.71 0.65
N ILE A 59 21.77 5.58 -0.65
CA ILE A 59 20.63 4.75 -1.12
C ILE A 59 20.77 3.31 -0.62
N VAL A 60 21.92 2.69 -0.83
CA VAL A 60 22.18 1.31 -0.39
C VAL A 60 22.11 1.19 1.14
N LEU A 61 22.69 2.15 1.87
CA LEU A 61 22.62 2.17 3.34
C LEU A 61 21.17 2.23 3.83
N LEU A 62 20.35 3.12 3.27
CA LEU A 62 18.94 3.25 3.62
C LEU A 62 18.15 1.98 3.30
N GLU A 63 18.38 1.36 2.14
CA GLU A 63 17.72 0.10 1.79
C GLU A 63 18.14 -1.03 2.73
N VAL A 64 19.42 -1.11 3.11
CA VAL A 64 19.92 -2.10 4.08
C VAL A 64 19.27 -1.89 5.44
N ILE A 65 19.21 -0.64 5.95
CA ILE A 65 18.56 -0.35 7.23
C ILE A 65 17.07 -0.73 7.17
N LYS A 66 16.35 -0.38 6.10
CA LYS A 66 14.95 -0.78 5.90
C LYS A 66 14.81 -2.30 5.87
N ALA A 67 15.69 -3.02 5.18
CA ALA A 67 15.67 -4.47 5.12
C ALA A 67 15.92 -5.10 6.49
N VAL A 68 16.88 -4.59 7.27
CA VAL A 68 17.14 -5.05 8.65
C VAL A 68 15.92 -4.81 9.53
N CYS A 69 15.31 -3.61 9.49
CA CYS A 69 14.08 -3.33 10.23
C CYS A 69 12.94 -4.31 9.85
N ARG A 70 12.73 -4.56 8.56
CA ARG A 70 11.74 -5.52 8.07
C ARG A 70 12.03 -6.95 8.51
N LEU A 71 13.29 -7.39 8.46
CA LEU A 71 13.70 -8.71 8.96
C LEU A 71 13.49 -8.85 10.47
N LEU A 72 13.78 -7.80 11.24
CA LEU A 72 13.49 -7.77 12.68
C LEU A 72 11.98 -7.86 12.95
N LEU A 73 11.15 -7.15 12.19
CA LEU A 73 9.69 -7.28 12.28
C LEU A 73 9.23 -8.70 11.94
N LEU A 74 9.79 -9.33 10.90
CA LEU A 74 9.48 -10.71 10.51
C LEU A 74 9.82 -11.70 11.63
N ARG A 75 10.95 -11.50 12.33
CA ARG A 75 11.36 -12.32 13.48
C ARG A 75 10.43 -12.10 14.68
N LEU A 76 10.08 -10.85 14.99
CA LEU A 76 9.18 -10.51 16.10
C LEU A 76 7.75 -11.04 15.89
N THR A 77 7.29 -11.15 14.64
CA THR A 77 5.96 -11.69 14.31
C THR A 77 5.94 -13.22 14.19
N ASN A 78 7.03 -13.92 14.51
CA ASN A 78 7.20 -15.37 14.33
C ASN A 78 7.03 -15.82 12.87
N SER A 79 7.77 -15.22 11.96
CA SER A 79 7.77 -15.57 10.53
C SER A 79 6.41 -15.41 9.89
N ARG A 80 5.78 -14.25 10.08
CA ARG A 80 4.54 -13.89 9.37
C ARG A 80 4.83 -12.84 8.31
N PRO A 81 4.23 -12.94 7.12
CA PRO A 81 4.37 -11.92 6.09
C PRO A 81 4.14 -10.52 6.67
N LEU A 82 5.01 -9.58 6.28
CA LEU A 82 4.86 -8.20 6.72
C LEU A 82 3.68 -7.57 6.01
N VAL A 83 2.89 -6.82 6.77
CA VAL A 83 1.78 -6.03 6.26
C VAL A 83 2.29 -4.65 5.90
N SER A 84 1.81 -4.12 4.77
CA SER A 84 2.22 -2.81 4.26
C SER A 84 1.07 -1.80 4.35
N PRO A 85 1.15 -0.77 5.21
CA PRO A 85 2.20 -0.42 6.16
C PRO A 85 2.20 -1.23 7.48
N PRO A 86 3.30 -1.21 8.25
CA PRO A 86 3.41 -1.99 9.50
C PRO A 86 2.66 -1.37 10.70
N LEU A 87 2.18 -0.13 10.56
CA LEU A 87 1.48 0.63 11.59
C LEU A 87 -0.01 0.74 11.27
N PRO A 88 -0.86 0.87 12.30
CA PRO A 88 -2.29 1.10 12.10
C PRO A 88 -2.49 2.46 11.40
N GLN A 89 -3.30 2.44 10.34
CA GLN A 89 -3.67 3.65 9.61
C GLN A 89 -5.01 4.18 10.11
N ARG A 90 -5.20 5.49 10.02
CA ARG A 90 -6.51 6.08 10.27
C ARG A 90 -7.40 5.80 9.06
N GLU A 91 -8.41 4.95 9.24
CA GLU A 91 -9.35 4.56 8.18
C GLU A 91 -10.47 5.57 7.96
N VAL A 92 -10.70 6.47 8.93
CA VAL A 92 -11.81 7.42 8.90
C VAL A 92 -11.27 8.84 8.86
N ASP A 93 -11.62 9.54 7.79
CA ASP A 93 -11.42 10.98 7.68
C ASP A 93 -12.38 11.68 8.65
N PRO A 94 -11.90 12.51 9.61
CA PRO A 94 -12.77 13.21 10.55
C PRO A 94 -13.89 14.01 9.87
N SER A 95 -13.66 14.54 8.67
CA SER A 95 -14.66 15.25 7.84
C SER A 95 -15.89 14.39 7.52
N SER A 96 -15.72 13.09 7.24
CA SER A 96 -16.85 12.17 6.98
C SER A 96 -17.73 11.92 8.22
N LEU A 97 -17.16 12.09 9.41
CA LEU A 97 -17.93 12.05 10.67
C LEU A 97 -18.65 13.39 10.89
N GLU A 98 -18.05 14.49 10.44
CA GLU A 98 -18.65 15.83 10.46
C GLU A 98 -19.87 15.87 9.56
N ASP A 99 -19.86 15.34 8.33
CA ASP A 99 -21.06 15.27 7.46
C ASP A 99 -22.23 14.49 8.10
N SER A 100 -21.92 13.50 8.94
CA SER A 100 -22.92 12.74 9.71
C SER A 100 -23.40 13.47 10.98
N SER A 101 -22.68 14.51 11.42
CA SER A 101 -22.96 15.31 12.62
C SER A 101 -23.30 16.79 12.33
N ALA A 102 -23.16 17.21 11.08
CA ALA A 102 -23.47 18.55 10.55
C ALA A 102 -24.98 18.81 10.48
N SER A 103 -25.79 18.01 11.16
CA SER A 103 -27.19 18.30 11.46
C SER A 103 -27.37 19.11 12.76
N ALA A 104 -26.29 19.68 13.31
CA ALA A 104 -26.32 20.35 14.61
C ALA A 104 -26.29 21.90 14.57
N ASP A 105 -25.77 22.54 13.52
CA ASP A 105 -25.77 24.01 13.42
C ASP A 105 -26.40 24.47 12.11
N GLY A 106 -27.58 25.07 12.24
CA GLY A 106 -28.50 25.42 11.15
C GLY A 106 -28.07 26.63 10.35
N MET A 107 -27.08 26.46 9.48
CA MET A 107 -26.82 27.43 8.41
C MET A 107 -26.19 26.76 7.19
N ASP A 108 -27.00 26.07 6.39
CA ASP A 108 -26.67 25.86 4.97
C ASP A 108 -27.94 25.74 4.11
N THR A 109 -27.81 26.21 2.88
CA THR A 109 -28.86 26.36 1.86
C THR A 109 -29.70 25.10 1.67
N PRO A 110 -31.03 25.21 1.47
CA PRO A 110 -31.92 24.04 1.47
C PRO A 110 -31.62 23.13 0.28
N PRO A 111 -31.18 21.87 0.51
CA PRO A 111 -31.37 20.83 -0.49
C PRO A 111 -32.88 20.59 -0.58
N SER A 112 -33.39 20.37 -1.79
CA SER A 112 -34.81 20.06 -2.04
C SER A 112 -35.36 19.08 -0.99
N GLU A 113 -36.40 19.51 -0.26
CA GLU A 113 -37.02 18.82 0.89
C GLU A 113 -37.40 17.35 0.60
N ARG A 114 -37.56 16.98 -0.67
CA ARG A 114 -37.92 15.61 -1.09
C ARG A 114 -36.80 14.58 -0.96
N ALA A 115 -35.54 14.98 -0.94
CA ALA A 115 -34.42 14.03 -0.83
C ALA A 115 -34.15 13.63 0.63
N VAL A 116 -34.36 14.55 1.58
CA VAL A 116 -34.00 14.36 3.00
C VAL A 116 -35.12 13.68 3.80
N GLU A 117 -36.40 13.93 3.46
CA GLU A 117 -37.54 13.24 4.10
C GLU A 117 -37.55 11.73 3.80
N ALA A 118 -37.00 11.30 2.66
CA ALA A 118 -36.89 9.90 2.29
C ALA A 118 -35.79 9.15 3.09
N GLU A 119 -34.76 9.86 3.57
CA GLU A 119 -33.63 9.24 4.29
C GLU A 119 -33.95 8.90 5.74
N ASN A 120 -34.98 9.52 6.32
CA ASN A 120 -35.30 9.40 7.74
C ASN A 120 -36.81 9.24 8.00
N TRP A 121 -37.52 8.49 7.14
CA TRP A 121 -38.95 8.21 7.34
C TRP A 121 -39.20 7.50 8.68
N SER A 122 -39.86 8.17 9.62
CA SER A 122 -40.25 7.59 10.91
C SER A 122 -41.57 6.85 10.80
N MET A 123 -41.60 5.58 11.18
CA MET A 123 -42.81 4.76 11.19
C MET A 123 -43.83 5.33 12.20
N PRO A 124 -45.05 5.72 11.77
CA PRO A 124 -46.00 6.46 12.61
C PRO A 124 -46.55 5.66 13.81
N ARG A 125 -46.46 4.32 13.78
CA ARG A 125 -46.94 3.45 14.87
C ARG A 125 -45.84 3.07 15.88
N THR A 126 -44.57 3.04 15.46
CA THR A 126 -43.45 2.57 16.28
C THR A 126 -42.45 3.66 16.63
N GLY A 127 -42.51 4.81 15.95
CA GLY A 127 -41.57 5.92 16.11
C GLY A 127 -40.14 5.61 15.63
N LEU A 128 -39.92 4.47 14.99
CA LEU A 128 -38.60 4.05 14.49
C LEU A 128 -38.35 4.63 13.09
N SER A 129 -37.16 5.19 12.85
CA SER A 129 -36.74 5.63 11.52
C SER A 129 -36.36 4.44 10.63
N MET A 130 -36.82 4.45 9.37
CA MET A 130 -36.39 3.49 8.38
C MET A 130 -34.95 3.80 7.94
N PRO A 131 -34.03 2.82 7.98
CA PRO A 131 -32.70 3.01 7.39
C PRO A 131 -32.82 3.20 5.88
N SER A 132 -32.12 4.19 5.32
CA SER A 132 -32.00 4.35 3.87
C SER A 132 -31.34 3.10 3.23
N LEU A 133 -31.89 2.68 2.10
CA LEU A 133 -31.34 1.58 1.31
C LEU A 133 -30.11 2.07 0.54
N PRO A 134 -29.04 1.25 0.43
CA PRO A 134 -27.88 1.60 -0.38
C PRO A 134 -28.25 1.63 -1.87
N ASP A 135 -27.50 2.42 -2.64
CA ASP A 135 -27.64 2.46 -4.09
C ASP A 135 -27.29 1.10 -4.71
N ALA A 136 -27.83 0.81 -5.90
CA ALA A 136 -27.78 -0.54 -6.48
C ALA A 136 -26.36 -1.06 -6.72
N SER A 137 -25.40 -0.18 -6.99
CA SER A 137 -23.98 -0.50 -7.13
C SER A 137 -23.29 -0.89 -5.82
N ASP A 138 -23.80 -0.40 -4.68
CA ASP A 138 -23.19 -0.53 -3.36
C ASP A 138 -23.87 -1.57 -2.47
N ILE A 139 -24.86 -2.30 -2.98
CA ILE A 139 -25.55 -3.36 -2.23
C ILE A 139 -24.53 -4.39 -1.70
N SER A 140 -23.57 -4.79 -2.52
CA SER A 140 -22.58 -5.81 -2.14
C SER A 140 -21.66 -5.37 -1.01
N SER A 141 -21.15 -4.13 -1.05
CA SER A 141 -20.30 -3.56 -0.02
C SER A 141 -21.08 -3.32 1.28
N TYR A 142 -22.32 -2.84 1.16
CA TYR A 142 -23.23 -2.68 2.29
C TYR A 142 -23.50 -4.02 2.98
N LEU A 143 -23.85 -5.07 2.25
CA LEU A 143 -24.09 -6.39 2.81
C LEU A 143 -22.84 -6.97 3.48
N LEU A 144 -21.66 -6.83 2.85
CA LEU A 144 -20.40 -7.25 3.45
C LEU A 144 -20.04 -6.46 4.71
N SER A 145 -20.44 -5.18 4.81
CA SER A 145 -20.23 -4.38 6.02
C SER A 145 -21.13 -4.79 7.18
N LYS A 146 -22.27 -5.44 6.89
CA LYS A 146 -23.26 -5.87 7.89
C LYS A 146 -23.14 -7.34 8.27
N VAL A 147 -22.46 -8.14 7.45
CA VAL A 147 -22.27 -9.57 7.68
C VAL A 147 -20.90 -9.80 8.30
N LEU A 148 -20.87 -10.54 9.42
CA LEU A 148 -19.63 -11.03 10.01
C LEU A 148 -18.98 -12.02 9.03
N THR A 149 -17.86 -11.62 8.43
CA THR A 149 -17.06 -12.53 7.61
C THR A 149 -16.25 -13.47 8.51
N ALA A 150 -15.81 -14.60 7.95
CA ALA A 150 -15.00 -15.56 8.71
C ALA A 150 -13.69 -14.94 9.25
N ASP A 151 -13.19 -13.88 8.61
CA ASP A 151 -12.00 -13.16 9.06
C ASP A 151 -12.29 -12.18 10.21
N ASP A 152 -13.54 -11.75 10.40
CA ASP A 152 -13.94 -10.90 11.53
C ASP A 152 -13.90 -11.65 12.86
N ILE A 153 -14.24 -12.92 12.84
CA ILE A 153 -14.31 -13.79 14.03
C ILE A 153 -12.93 -14.33 14.40
N LYS A 154 -12.01 -14.46 13.42
CA LYS A 154 -10.66 -14.97 13.66
C LYS A 154 -9.89 -14.06 14.63
N PRO A 155 -9.08 -14.63 15.55
CA PRO A 155 -8.17 -13.83 16.36
C PRO A 155 -7.19 -13.07 15.46
N PRO A 156 -6.66 -11.91 15.85
CA PRO A 156 -5.74 -11.14 15.02
C PRO A 156 -4.50 -11.94 14.57
N LYS A 157 -4.02 -12.84 15.43
CA LYS A 157 -2.95 -13.80 15.11
C LYS A 157 -3.36 -14.90 14.10
N ALA A 158 -4.60 -15.06 13.70
CA ALA A 158 -4.98 -15.99 12.64
C ALA A 158 -5.24 -15.27 11.30
N LEU A 159 -5.18 -13.94 11.28
CA LEU A 159 -5.39 -13.15 10.06
C LEU A 159 -4.25 -13.31 9.04
N LEU A 160 -3.05 -13.63 9.51
CA LEU A 160 -1.93 -14.04 8.67
C LEU A 160 -1.45 -15.41 9.12
N HIS A 161 -1.25 -16.29 8.16
CA HIS A 161 -0.64 -17.56 8.42
C HIS A 161 0.87 -17.40 8.63
N ARG A 162 1.42 -18.26 9.49
CA ARG A 162 2.87 -18.37 9.66
C ARG A 162 3.47 -19.03 8.42
N VAL A 163 4.52 -18.43 7.86
CA VAL A 163 5.34 -19.06 6.83
C VAL A 163 6.44 -19.89 7.49
N SER A 164 6.81 -21.02 6.89
CA SER A 164 7.88 -21.90 7.37
C SER A 164 8.69 -22.42 6.18
N GLY A 165 9.99 -22.64 6.35
CA GLY A 165 10.86 -23.22 5.32
C GLY A 165 10.91 -22.38 4.04
N LYS A 166 10.34 -22.88 2.94
CA LYS A 166 10.34 -22.19 1.63
C LYS A 166 9.62 -20.83 1.69
N GLY A 167 8.52 -20.73 2.45
CA GLY A 167 7.81 -19.47 2.63
C GLY A 167 8.63 -18.42 3.39
N GLU A 168 9.44 -18.82 4.38
CA GLU A 168 10.32 -17.89 5.09
C GLU A 168 11.41 -17.32 4.16
N LEU A 169 11.99 -18.19 3.32
CA LEU A 169 12.95 -17.77 2.30
C LEU A 169 12.30 -16.82 1.27
N ALA A 170 11.07 -17.09 0.87
CA ALA A 170 10.31 -16.23 -0.03
C ALA A 170 10.11 -14.83 0.56
N GLU A 171 9.71 -14.75 1.84
CA GLU A 171 9.56 -13.47 2.54
C GLU A 171 10.91 -12.76 2.71
N ALA A 172 11.98 -13.48 3.05
CA ALA A 172 13.33 -12.91 3.17
C ALA A 172 13.83 -12.34 1.84
N LEU A 173 13.67 -13.07 0.73
CA LEU A 173 14.01 -12.60 -0.61
C LEU A 173 13.18 -11.37 -1.00
N TYR A 174 11.88 -11.37 -0.69
CA TYR A 174 11.00 -10.23 -0.94
C TYR A 174 11.40 -9.00 -0.12
N ILE A 175 11.93 -9.17 1.09
CA ILE A 175 12.46 -8.06 1.92
C ILE A 175 13.81 -7.56 1.38
N LEU A 176 14.67 -8.46 0.91
CA LEU A 176 16.00 -8.15 0.39
C LEU A 176 15.98 -7.58 -1.03
N ARG A 177 14.87 -7.75 -1.78
CA ARG A 177 14.74 -7.27 -3.17
C ARG A 177 15.24 -5.84 -3.40
N PRO A 178 14.93 -4.82 -2.56
CA PRO A 178 15.32 -3.44 -2.86
C PRO A 178 16.82 -3.25 -2.61
N VAL A 179 17.41 -4.00 -1.68
CA VAL A 179 18.85 -4.00 -1.40
C VAL A 179 19.61 -4.61 -2.57
N ILE A 180 19.16 -5.77 -3.05
CA ILE A 180 19.78 -6.45 -4.19
C ILE A 180 19.71 -5.55 -5.43
N TYR A 181 18.56 -4.93 -5.66
CA TYR A 181 18.39 -4.00 -6.78
C TYR A 181 19.25 -2.74 -6.64
N ALA A 182 19.32 -2.12 -5.46
CA ALA A 182 20.16 -0.96 -5.21
C ALA A 182 21.66 -1.28 -5.37
N LEU A 183 22.12 -2.45 -4.91
CA LEU A 183 23.48 -2.91 -5.11
C LEU A 183 23.80 -3.17 -6.59
N ALA A 184 22.85 -3.78 -7.32
CA ALA A 184 23.00 -3.97 -8.76
C ALA A 184 23.09 -2.62 -9.50
N MET A 185 22.23 -1.66 -9.15
CA MET A 185 22.28 -0.31 -9.70
C MET A 185 23.55 0.45 -9.34
N GLN A 186 24.08 0.27 -8.13
CA GLN A 186 25.37 0.85 -7.73
C GLN A 186 26.53 0.26 -8.54
N HIS A 187 26.54 -1.06 -8.76
CA HIS A 187 27.62 -1.72 -9.50
C HIS A 187 27.61 -1.35 -10.98
N PHE A 188 26.42 -1.26 -11.59
CA PHE A 188 26.24 -0.92 -13.01
C PHE A 188 25.89 0.56 -13.22
N SER A 189 26.27 1.46 -12.30
CA SER A 189 25.87 2.87 -12.33
C SER A 189 26.38 3.66 -13.55
N GLY A 190 27.36 3.12 -14.27
CA GLY A 190 27.93 3.73 -15.48
C GLY A 190 26.98 3.70 -16.68
N ASP A 191 26.18 2.64 -16.83
CA ASP A 191 25.35 2.41 -18.02
C ASP A 191 23.86 2.39 -17.66
N ARG A 192 23.21 3.57 -17.70
CA ARG A 192 21.76 3.71 -17.38
C ARG A 192 20.83 2.92 -18.31
N LYS A 193 21.26 2.65 -19.55
CA LYS A 193 20.51 1.87 -20.54
C LYS A 193 20.64 0.35 -20.35
N SER A 194 21.52 -0.09 -19.44
CA SER A 194 21.80 -1.52 -19.27
C SER A 194 20.62 -2.27 -18.64
N TRP A 195 20.20 -3.36 -19.27
CA TRP A 195 19.06 -4.16 -18.79
C TRP A 195 19.42 -5.06 -17.60
N ARG A 196 20.71 -5.21 -17.28
CA ARG A 196 21.20 -6.16 -16.27
C ARG A 196 20.62 -5.92 -14.88
N PRO A 197 20.67 -4.69 -14.30
CA PRO A 197 20.13 -4.46 -12.96
C PRO A 197 18.62 -4.67 -12.90
N TRP A 198 17.93 -4.29 -13.99
CA TRP A 198 16.48 -4.46 -14.11
C TRP A 198 16.09 -5.94 -14.15
N LEU A 199 16.76 -6.77 -14.94
CA LEU A 199 16.53 -8.21 -15.00
C LEU A 199 16.83 -8.91 -13.67
N ILE A 200 17.94 -8.54 -13.00
CA ILE A 200 18.27 -9.08 -11.67
C ILE A 200 17.13 -8.78 -10.69
N GLY A 201 16.72 -7.52 -10.59
CA GLY A 201 15.65 -7.13 -9.69
C GLY A 201 14.31 -7.82 -9.98
N LEU A 202 13.92 -7.87 -11.26
CA LEU A 202 12.69 -8.55 -11.70
C LEU A 202 12.75 -10.06 -11.43
N SER A 203 13.90 -10.71 -11.64
CA SER A 203 14.09 -12.13 -11.40
C SER A 203 13.98 -12.49 -9.91
N VAL A 204 14.52 -11.64 -9.02
CA VAL A 204 14.39 -11.81 -7.57
C VAL A 204 12.94 -11.66 -7.14
N GLU A 205 12.22 -10.66 -7.67
CA GLU A 205 10.81 -10.45 -7.34
C GLU A 205 9.92 -11.59 -7.85
N TYR A 206 10.16 -12.03 -9.09
CA TYR A 206 9.46 -13.18 -9.67
C TYR A 206 9.77 -14.47 -8.90
N GLY A 207 11.05 -14.70 -8.55
CA GLY A 207 11.49 -15.84 -7.75
C GLY A 207 10.85 -15.88 -6.37
N ALA A 208 10.86 -14.75 -5.64
CA ALA A 208 10.20 -14.63 -4.34
C ALA A 208 8.69 -14.90 -4.46
N ARG A 209 8.04 -14.38 -5.51
CA ARG A 209 6.60 -14.63 -5.75
C ARG A 209 6.30 -16.08 -6.08
N GLN A 210 7.14 -16.74 -6.87
CA GLN A 210 6.95 -18.14 -7.24
C GLN A 210 7.14 -19.06 -6.03
N LEU A 211 8.16 -18.80 -5.20
CA LEU A 211 8.38 -19.52 -3.95
C LEU A 211 7.20 -19.34 -2.98
N ALA A 212 6.69 -18.11 -2.83
CA ALA A 212 5.52 -17.85 -1.99
C ALA A 212 4.27 -18.58 -2.51
N LYS A 213 4.00 -18.57 -3.82
CA LYS A 213 2.88 -19.30 -4.42
C LYS A 213 2.98 -20.82 -4.20
N ASN A 214 4.17 -21.37 -4.32
CA ASN A 214 4.40 -22.81 -4.10
C ASN A 214 4.19 -23.16 -2.61
N ASP A 215 4.68 -22.34 -1.68
CA ASP A 215 4.43 -22.50 -0.25
C ASP A 215 2.93 -22.49 0.08
N PHE A 216 2.18 -21.52 -0.45
CA PHE A 216 0.73 -21.45 -0.22
C PHE A 216 -0.02 -22.67 -0.77
N LYS A 217 0.41 -23.21 -1.91
CA LYS A 217 -0.19 -24.42 -2.51
C LYS A 217 0.12 -25.69 -1.71
N GLU A 218 1.33 -25.82 -1.21
CA GLU A 218 1.77 -26.99 -0.43
C GLU A 218 1.17 -26.97 0.99
N ARG A 219 1.01 -25.78 1.60
CA ARG A 219 0.66 -25.64 3.02
C ARG A 219 -0.84 -25.50 3.31
N LEU A 220 -1.62 -24.86 2.43
CA LEU A 220 -3.05 -24.64 2.69
C LEU A 220 -3.93 -25.68 2.00
N ALA A 221 -4.86 -26.26 2.75
CA ALA A 221 -5.97 -27.03 2.19
C ALA A 221 -6.84 -26.07 1.34
N GLY A 222 -6.81 -26.24 0.01
CA GLY A 222 -7.44 -25.32 -0.96
C GLY A 222 -6.49 -24.31 -1.60
N GLY A 223 -5.18 -24.36 -1.29
CA GLY A 223 -4.13 -23.56 -1.90
C GLY A 223 -4.44 -22.05 -1.86
N LEU A 224 -4.43 -21.40 -3.03
CA LEU A 224 -4.70 -19.97 -3.16
C LEU A 224 -6.15 -19.56 -2.83
N ARG A 225 -7.09 -20.51 -2.72
CA ARG A 225 -8.47 -20.18 -2.30
C ARG A 225 -8.62 -20.12 -0.77
N GLY A 226 -7.67 -20.67 -0.02
CA GLY A 226 -7.66 -20.66 1.45
C GLY A 226 -6.95 -19.45 2.08
N LEU A 227 -6.47 -18.51 1.28
CA LEU A 227 -5.83 -17.27 1.76
C LEU A 227 -6.85 -16.42 2.53
N THR A 228 -6.39 -15.78 3.61
CA THR A 228 -7.22 -14.76 4.29
C THR A 228 -7.38 -13.53 3.42
N GLY A 229 -8.39 -12.69 3.71
CA GLY A 229 -8.58 -11.41 3.01
C GLY A 229 -7.32 -10.55 3.05
N LEU A 230 -6.66 -10.48 4.21
CA LEU A 230 -5.43 -9.70 4.41
C LEU A 230 -4.26 -10.23 3.57
N GLU A 231 -4.08 -11.56 3.49
CA GLU A 231 -3.03 -12.15 2.65
C GLU A 231 -3.29 -11.93 1.16
N LYS A 232 -4.55 -12.01 0.74
CA LYS A 232 -4.96 -11.73 -0.65
C LYS A 232 -4.68 -10.28 -1.02
N GLU A 233 -4.96 -9.33 -0.13
CA GLU A 233 -4.64 -7.92 -0.33
C GLU A 233 -3.14 -7.69 -0.45
N GLU A 234 -2.33 -8.29 0.42
CA GLU A 234 -0.86 -8.18 0.33
C GLU A 234 -0.34 -8.81 -0.97
N LEU A 235 -0.85 -9.97 -1.40
CA LEU A 235 -0.50 -10.57 -2.69
C LEU A 235 -0.91 -9.69 -3.88
N ARG A 236 -2.04 -8.98 -3.78
CA ARG A 236 -2.48 -8.01 -4.77
C ARG A 236 -1.52 -6.82 -4.82
N LYS A 237 -1.14 -6.24 -3.67
CA LYS A 237 -0.15 -5.16 -3.59
C LYS A 237 1.19 -5.58 -4.19
N ARG A 238 1.67 -6.79 -3.88
CA ARG A 238 2.86 -7.38 -4.51
C ARG A 238 2.71 -7.53 -6.03
N GLY A 239 1.50 -7.85 -6.48
CA GLY A 239 1.16 -7.93 -7.92
C GLY A 239 1.24 -6.58 -8.63
N TRP A 240 0.69 -5.54 -8.03
CA TRP A 240 0.80 -4.16 -8.53
C TRP A 240 2.24 -3.67 -8.52
N GLY A 241 3.00 -3.99 -7.48
CA GLY A 241 4.43 -3.70 -7.38
C GLY A 241 5.24 -4.28 -8.54
N LEU A 242 4.88 -5.48 -9.03
CA LEU A 242 5.51 -6.07 -10.21
C LEU A 242 5.25 -5.24 -11.48
N GLY A 243 4.03 -4.74 -11.66
CA GLY A 243 3.69 -3.84 -12.77
C GLY A 243 4.49 -2.54 -12.72
N TRP A 244 4.77 -2.04 -11.51
CA TRP A 244 5.54 -0.83 -11.29
C TRP A 244 7.03 -0.97 -11.68
N TRP A 245 7.55 -2.18 -11.95
CA TRP A 245 8.89 -2.35 -12.53
C TRP A 245 9.02 -1.77 -13.94
N MET A 246 7.91 -1.52 -14.64
CA MET A 246 7.91 -0.80 -15.91
C MET A 246 8.29 0.68 -15.73
N MET A 247 8.09 1.25 -14.55
CA MET A 247 8.49 2.63 -14.24
C MET A 247 9.94 2.73 -13.73
N ARG A 248 10.71 1.63 -13.74
CA ARG A 248 12.06 1.58 -13.13
C ARG A 248 13.14 1.24 -14.13
N GLY A 249 14.33 1.83 -13.93
CA GLY A 249 15.58 1.47 -14.58
C GLY A 249 15.52 1.46 -16.11
N ALA A 250 16.12 0.45 -16.73
CA ALA A 250 16.27 0.37 -18.19
C ALA A 250 14.95 0.27 -18.96
N PHE A 251 13.90 -0.31 -18.38
CA PHE A 251 12.58 -0.35 -19.03
C PHE A 251 12.00 1.06 -19.13
N TYR A 252 12.12 1.86 -18.06
CA TYR A 252 11.68 3.25 -18.08
C TYR A 252 12.45 4.06 -19.13
N GLU A 253 13.77 4.02 -19.09
CA GLU A 253 14.62 4.82 -20.00
C GLU A 253 14.42 4.45 -21.48
N ASN A 254 14.22 3.18 -21.81
CA ASN A 254 14.13 2.74 -23.20
C ASN A 254 12.71 2.70 -23.77
N ILE A 255 11.69 2.43 -22.94
CA ILE A 255 10.32 2.19 -23.40
C ILE A 255 9.38 3.22 -22.79
N THR A 256 9.25 3.23 -21.47
CA THR A 256 8.19 4.00 -20.79
C THR A 256 8.36 5.50 -20.96
N LYS A 257 9.60 6.01 -20.95
CA LYS A 257 9.90 7.43 -21.15
C LYS A 257 9.49 7.92 -22.53
N SER A 258 9.84 7.17 -23.58
CA SER A 258 9.39 7.48 -24.94
C SER A 258 7.87 7.42 -25.08
N TRP A 259 7.22 6.48 -24.40
CA TRP A 259 5.76 6.36 -24.41
C TRP A 259 5.09 7.51 -23.67
N ILE A 260 5.59 7.89 -22.48
CA ILE A 260 5.12 9.04 -21.70
C ILE A 260 5.25 10.32 -22.53
N HIS A 261 6.42 10.62 -23.11
CA HIS A 261 6.58 11.80 -23.96
C HIS A 261 5.61 11.82 -25.15
N SER A 262 5.38 10.67 -25.79
CA SER A 262 4.42 10.58 -26.89
C SER A 262 2.98 10.85 -26.43
N LEU A 263 2.60 10.37 -25.24
CA LEU A 263 1.29 10.64 -24.65
C LEU A 263 1.15 12.09 -24.22
N THR A 264 2.12 12.64 -23.48
CA THR A 264 2.14 14.04 -23.04
C THR A 264 2.06 14.99 -24.23
N GLY A 265 2.82 14.74 -25.30
CA GLY A 265 2.76 15.52 -26.53
C GLY A 265 1.39 15.49 -27.23
N ARG A 266 0.62 14.39 -27.09
CA ARG A 266 -0.76 14.31 -27.60
C ARG A 266 -1.78 14.98 -26.68
N LEU A 267 -1.47 15.11 -25.39
CA LEU A 267 -2.37 15.66 -24.36
C LEU A 267 -2.25 17.19 -24.25
N LYS A 268 -1.07 17.77 -24.59
CA LYS A 268 -0.72 19.20 -24.48
C LYS A 268 -1.59 20.18 -25.29
N ASN A 269 -2.50 19.69 -26.13
CA ASN A 269 -3.36 20.51 -26.99
C ASN A 269 -4.83 20.51 -26.58
N LYS A 270 -5.19 19.98 -25.40
CA LYS A 270 -6.58 19.93 -24.92
C LYS A 270 -6.68 20.58 -23.53
N PRO A 271 -7.61 21.51 -23.30
CA PRO A 271 -7.59 22.41 -22.13
C PRO A 271 -7.67 21.71 -20.75
N LEU A 272 -8.25 20.49 -20.68
CA LEU A 272 -8.27 19.69 -19.45
C LEU A 272 -7.14 18.67 -19.36
N LEU A 273 -6.65 18.18 -20.49
CA LEU A 273 -5.58 17.17 -20.51
C LEU A 273 -4.19 17.80 -20.46
N ASP A 274 -4.09 19.10 -20.76
CA ASP A 274 -2.86 19.88 -20.65
C ASP A 274 -2.44 20.03 -19.18
N LEU A 275 -3.39 20.17 -18.25
CA LEU A 275 -3.10 20.15 -16.81
C LEU A 275 -2.46 18.82 -16.38
N VAL A 276 -3.01 17.69 -16.87
CA VAL A 276 -2.45 16.36 -16.58
C VAL A 276 -1.07 16.19 -17.23
N ALA A 277 -0.90 16.69 -18.46
CA ALA A 277 0.39 16.69 -19.14
C ALA A 277 1.45 17.49 -18.36
N GLY A 278 1.10 18.68 -17.86
CA GLY A 278 1.99 19.50 -17.03
C GLY A 278 2.39 18.80 -15.73
N VAL A 279 1.44 18.21 -15.02
CA VAL A 279 1.74 17.44 -13.79
C VAL A 279 2.67 16.26 -14.10
N VAL A 280 2.45 15.54 -15.20
CA VAL A 280 3.33 14.43 -15.59
C VAL A 280 4.74 14.91 -15.96
N GLU A 281 4.88 16.04 -16.66
CA GLU A 281 6.20 16.65 -16.95
C GLU A 281 6.95 17.01 -15.65
N ASP A 282 6.25 17.54 -14.65
CA ASP A 282 6.85 17.86 -13.34
C ASP A 282 7.34 16.61 -12.59
N TYR A 283 6.57 15.51 -12.63
CA TYR A 283 6.96 14.24 -12.01
C TYR A 283 8.05 13.50 -12.79
N GLU A 284 8.17 13.73 -14.10
CA GLU A 284 9.19 13.10 -14.94
C GLU A 284 10.60 13.41 -14.42
N PHE A 285 10.83 14.67 -14.04
CA PHE A 285 12.09 15.08 -13.43
C PHE A 285 12.41 14.25 -12.18
N LEU A 286 11.42 13.98 -11.32
CA LEU A 286 11.62 13.17 -10.11
C LEU A 286 11.98 11.72 -10.44
N TRP A 287 11.34 11.12 -11.45
CA TRP A 287 11.60 9.73 -11.86
C TRP A 287 12.95 9.54 -12.54
N ASP A 288 13.41 10.53 -13.30
CA ASP A 288 14.70 10.49 -14.02
C ASP A 288 15.91 10.74 -13.09
N GLN A 289 15.71 11.57 -12.07
CA GLN A 289 16.79 12.12 -11.27
C GLN A 289 16.98 11.44 -9.90
N TYR A 290 15.98 10.73 -9.40
CA TYR A 290 15.97 10.12 -8.07
C TYR A 290 15.49 8.66 -8.11
N TYR A 291 16.06 7.85 -7.23
CA TYR A 291 15.79 6.42 -7.11
C TYR A 291 14.51 6.15 -6.30
N PHE A 292 14.32 6.82 -5.16
CA PHE A 292 13.21 6.48 -4.26
C PHE A 292 11.80 6.73 -4.82
N PRO A 293 11.53 7.77 -5.62
CA PRO A 293 10.18 8.01 -6.17
C PRO A 293 9.65 6.84 -6.99
N THR A 294 10.54 6.10 -7.66
CA THR A 294 10.15 4.90 -8.37
C THR A 294 10.25 3.67 -7.47
N ALA A 295 11.17 3.60 -6.50
CA ALA A 295 11.44 2.41 -5.69
C ALA A 295 10.47 2.11 -4.54
N THR A 296 9.70 3.08 -4.02
CA THR A 296 8.91 2.90 -2.77
C THR A 296 7.40 2.98 -2.88
N LEU A 297 6.88 3.17 -4.09
CA LEU A 297 5.46 3.02 -4.44
C LEU A 297 5.10 1.57 -4.79
#